data_AF-A0A972W298-F1
#
_entry.id   AF-A0A972W298-F1
#
_cell.length_a   1.000
_cell.length_b   1.000
_cell.length_c   1.000
_cell.angle_alpha   90.00
_cell.angle_beta   90.00
_cell.angle_gamma   90.00
#
_symmetry.space_group_name_H-M   'P 1'
#
loop_
_entity.id
_entity.type
_entity.pdbx_description
1 polymer ?
#
loop_
_entity_poly.entity_id
_entity_poly.type
_entity_poly.pdbx_seq_one_letter_code
_entity_poly.pdbx_strand_id
1 'polypeptide(L)' 'MNVKDILNNLETKHPGEQEYLQAVHEVLDSIESIYNENPQYEAAKIIERLVEPDRILTFRVSWVDDEG' A
#
# COMPACT_ATOMS: atom_id res chain seq x y z
N MET A 1 -6.80 7.57 -13.24
CA MET A 1 -6.30 7.37 -11.86
C MET A 1 -5.91 8.72 -11.32
N ASN A 2 -6.25 9.03 -10.07
CA ASN A 2 -5.68 10.19 -9.39
C ASN A 2 -4.81 9.67 -8.23
N VAL A 3 -3.50 9.58 -8.48
CA VAL A 3 -2.52 9.07 -7.51
C VAL A 3 -2.62 9.82 -6.18
N LYS A 4 -2.77 11.15 -6.25
CA LYS A 4 -2.79 12.03 -5.08
C LYS A 4 -3.99 11.73 -4.16
N ASP A 5 -5.15 11.47 -4.73
CA ASP A 5 -6.35 11.15 -3.95
C ASP A 5 -6.22 9.79 -3.24
N ILE A 6 -5.60 8.81 -3.92
CA ILE A 6 -5.34 7.47 -3.35
C ILE A 6 -4.35 7.57 -2.19
N LEU A 7 -3.26 8.32 -2.37
CA LEU A 7 -2.24 8.50 -1.33
C LEU A 7 -2.76 9.24 -0.11
N ASN A 8 -3.55 10.30 -0.29
CA ASN A 8 -4.18 11.01 0.84
C ASN A 8 -5.09 10.08 1.67
N ASN A 9 -5.82 9.18 0.99
CA ASN A 9 -6.64 8.19 1.66
C ASN A 9 -5.79 7.16 2.42
N LEU A 10 -4.72 6.67 1.79
CA LEU A 10 -3.79 5.72 2.41
C LEU A 10 -3.06 6.31 3.62
N GLU A 11 -2.57 7.55 3.54
CA GLU A 11 -1.90 8.24 4.65
C GLU A 11 -2.83 8.40 5.87
N THR A 12 -4.14 8.60 5.62
CA THR A 12 -5.13 8.66 6.70
C THR A 12 -5.34 7.29 7.38
N LYS A 13 -5.26 6.19 6.62
CA LYS A 13 -5.44 4.82 7.13
C LYS A 13 -4.18 4.25 7.81
N HIS A 14 -3.01 4.55 7.25
CA HIS A 14 -1.72 4.01 7.66
C HIS A 14 -0.77 5.15 8.09
N PRO A 15 -1.14 5.91 9.14
CA PRO A 15 -0.36 7.07 9.56
C PRO A 15 1.00 6.61 10.12
N GLY A 16 2.07 7.24 9.65
CA GLY A 16 3.43 7.01 10.14
C GLY A 16 4.22 5.94 9.38
N GLU A 17 3.63 5.24 8.41
CA GLU A 17 4.32 4.27 7.55
C GLU A 17 4.95 4.96 6.32
N GLN A 18 5.97 5.79 6.53
CA GLN A 18 6.53 6.64 5.48
C GLN A 18 7.14 5.83 4.33
N GLU A 19 7.84 4.75 4.63
CA GLU A 19 8.44 3.85 3.65
C GLU A 19 7.37 3.14 2.82
N TYR A 20 6.26 2.77 3.44
CA TYR A 20 5.12 2.17 2.74
C TYR A 20 4.47 3.17 1.77
N LEU A 21 4.15 4.38 2.25
CA LEU A 21 3.52 5.42 1.45
C LEU A 21 4.40 5.84 0.25
N GLN A 22 5.71 5.93 0.46
CA GLN A 22 6.67 6.19 -0.62
C GLN A 22 6.67 5.05 -1.65
N ALA A 23 6.77 3.80 -1.21
CA ALA A 23 6.77 2.65 -2.12
C ALA A 23 5.50 2.57 -2.96
N VAL A 24 4.34 2.84 -2.36
CA VAL A 24 3.07 2.91 -3.09
C VAL A 24 3.10 4.05 -4.12
N HIS A 25 3.52 5.26 -3.73
CA HIS A 25 3.62 6.40 -4.64
C HIS A 25 4.47 6.08 -5.88
N GLU A 26 5.70 5.58 -5.68
CA GLU A 26 6.62 5.27 -6.79
C GLU A 26 6.05 4.22 -7.75
N VAL A 27 5.40 3.18 -7.22
CA VAL A 27 4.78 2.14 -8.07
C VAL A 27 3.58 2.71 -8.83
N LEU A 28 2.69 3.46 -8.17
CA LEU A 28 1.50 4.03 -8.81
C LEU A 28 1.86 5.01 -9.93
N ASP A 29 2.86 5.86 -9.72
CA ASP A 29 3.37 6.76 -10.77
C ASP A 29 3.90 5.98 -11.97
N SER A 30 4.62 4.88 -11.74
CA SER A 30 5.21 4.08 -12.83
C SER A 30 4.18 3.36 -13.72
N ILE A 31 2.99 3.04 -13.17
CA ILE A 31 1.94 2.28 -13.87
C ILE A 31 0.74 3.12 -14.30
N GLU A 32 0.71 4.41 -13.96
CA GLU A 32 -0.44 5.31 -14.18
C GLU A 32 -0.93 5.31 -15.62
N SER A 33 -0.01 5.43 -16.60
CA SER A 33 -0.37 5.46 -18.03
C SER A 33 -1.09 4.18 -18.45
N ILE A 34 -0.52 3.02 -18.11
CA ILE A 34 -1.08 1.72 -18.46
C ILE A 34 -2.44 1.53 -17.79
N TYR A 35 -2.58 1.96 -16.54
CA TYR A 35 -3.84 1.87 -15.82
C TYR A 35 -4.93 2.70 -16.52
N ASN A 36 -4.61 3.94 -16.91
CA ASN A 36 -5.55 4.86 -17.56
C ASN A 36 -5.96 4.40 -18.97
N GLU A 37 -5.11 3.66 -19.68
CA GLU A 37 -5.42 3.07 -20.99
C GLU A 37 -6.33 1.83 -20.90
N ASN A 38 -6.54 1.28 -19.70
CA ASN A 38 -7.24 0.01 -19.47
C ASN A 38 -8.42 0.16 -18.49
N PRO A 39 -9.60 0.62 -18.95
CA PRO A 39 -10.76 0.91 -18.10
C PRO A 39 -11.24 -0.27 -17.25
N GLN A 40 -10.95 -1.50 -17.67
CA GLN A 40 -11.28 -2.70 -16.91
C GLN A 40 -10.61 -2.77 -15.53
N TYR A 41 -9.45 -2.13 -15.36
CA TYR A 41 -8.73 -2.13 -14.08
C TYR A 41 -9.41 -1.24 -13.04
N GLU A 42 -9.96 -0.11 -13.48
CA GLU A 42 -10.79 0.76 -12.64
C GLU A 42 -12.12 0.10 -12.31
N ALA A 43 -12.78 -0.54 -13.30
CA ALA A 43 -14.02 -1.27 -13.07
C ALA A 43 -13.86 -2.39 -12.02
N ALA A 44 -12.67 -3.02 -11.98
CA ALA A 44 -12.34 -4.07 -11.01
C ALA A 44 -11.73 -3.55 -9.69
N LYS A 45 -11.52 -2.23 -9.54
CA LYS A 45 -10.90 -1.59 -8.38
C LYS A 45 -9.58 -2.23 -7.98
N ILE A 46 -8.71 -2.46 -8.96
CA ILE A 46 -7.49 -3.25 -8.76
C ILE A 46 -6.52 -2.52 -7.82
N ILE A 47 -6.35 -1.20 -7.98
CA ILE A 47 -5.40 -0.44 -7.16
C ILE A 47 -5.84 -0.44 -5.70
N GLU A 48 -7.11 -0.18 -5.42
CA GLU A 48 -7.66 -0.14 -4.06
C GLU A 48 -7.52 -1.47 -3.32
N ARG A 49 -7.48 -2.59 -4.06
CA ARG A 49 -7.24 -3.93 -3.52
C ARG A 49 -5.76 -4.25 -3.39
N LEU A 50 -4.93 -3.74 -4.30
CA LEU A 50 -3.49 -4.01 -4.31
C LEU A 50 -2.78 -3.29 -3.16
N VAL A 51 -3.21 -2.06 -2.84
CA VAL A 51 -2.67 -1.23 -1.76
C VAL A 51 -3.27 -1.55 -0.39
N GLU A 52 -4.12 -2.55 -0.27
CA GLU A 52 -4.67 -2.98 1.02
C GLU A 52 -4.31 -4.44 1.22
N PRO A 53 -3.52 -4.79 2.24
CA PRO A 53 -3.13 -6.18 2.46
C PRO A 53 -4.34 -7.02 2.89
N ASP A 54 -4.47 -8.21 2.30
CA ASP A 54 -5.53 -9.17 2.68
C ASP A 54 -5.43 -9.62 4.15
N ARG A 55 -4.20 -9.63 4.71
CA ARG A 55 -3.94 -10.01 6.11
C ARG A 55 -2.61 -9.43 6.61
N ILE A 56 -2.64 -8.84 7.80
CA ILE A 56 -1.45 -8.46 8.57
C ILE A 56 -1.41 -9.31 9.84
N LEU A 57 -0.25 -9.84 10.19
CA LEU A 57 -0.04 -10.61 11.41
C LEU A 57 1.06 -9.97 12.25
N THR A 58 0.71 -9.52 13.45
CA THR A 58 1.65 -9.02 14.45
C THR A 58 1.57 -9.92 15.67
N PHE A 59 2.71 -10.46 16.10
CA PHE A 59 2.76 -11.40 17.22
C PHE A 59 4.04 -11.22 18.03
N ARG A 60 3.97 -11.59 19.30
CA ARG A 60 5.12 -11.54 20.21
C ARG A 60 6.10 -12.67 19.89
N VAL A 61 7.36 -12.33 19.71
CA VAL A 61 8.48 -13.28 19.67
C VAL A 61 9.16 -13.29 21.04
N SER A 62 9.04 -14.39 21.77
CA SER A 62 9.72 -14.57 23.06
C SER A 62 11.07 -15.23 22.83
N TRP A 63 12.11 -14.63 23.37
CA TRP A 63 13.47 -15.14 23.33
C TRP A 63 14.16 -14.81 24.67
N VAL A 64 15.29 -15.46 24.91
CA VAL A 64 16.14 -15.29 26.10
C VAL A 64 17.52 -14.91 25.58
N ASP A 65 18.16 -13.92 26.19
CA ASP A 65 19.51 -13.51 25.81
C ASP A 65 20.59 -14.35 26.54
N ASP A 66 21.85 -13.99 26.39
CA ASP A 66 22.96 -14.76 26.97
C ASP A 66 23.00 -14.71 28.51
N GLU A 67 22.31 -13.74 29.16
CA GLU A 67 22.29 -13.56 30.61
C GLU A 67 21.06 -14.17 31.29
N GLY A 68 20.05 -14.63 30.54
CA GLY A 68 18.84 -15.29 31.05
C GLY A 68 17.66 -14.33 31.19
#